data_AF-A0A7G5C5J6-F1
#
_entry.id   AF-A0A7G5C5J6-F1
#
_cell.length_a   1.000
_cell.length_b   1.000
_cell.length_c   1.000
_cell.angle_alpha   90.00
_cell.angle_beta   90.00
_cell.angle_gamma   90.00
#
_symmetry.space_group_name_H-M   'P 1'
#
loop_
_entity.id
_entity.type
_entity.pdbx_description
1 polymer ?
#
loop_
_entity_poly.entity_id
_entity_poly.type
_entity_poly.pdbx_seq_one_letter_code
_entity_poly.pdbx_strand_id
1 'polypeptide(L)' 'MEDKKQNAATRAKEKYNAAHYDQVKFTVRKGGREVIDSAAEKVGISRNAYILKAVIEQMKRDGIEYTEESPDE' A
#
# COMPACT_ATOMS: atom_id res chain seq x y z
N MET A 1 30.57 -9.66 8.71
CA MET A 1 29.22 -9.21 8.33
C MET A 1 28.87 -9.99 7.08
N GLU A 2 27.96 -10.95 7.16
CA GLU A 2 27.55 -11.70 5.97
C GLU A 2 26.70 -10.79 5.09
N ASP A 3 27.28 -10.35 3.99
CA ASP A 3 26.56 -9.76 2.86
C ASP A 3 25.54 -10.78 2.38
N LYS A 4 24.32 -10.67 2.90
CA LYS A 4 23.16 -11.47 2.51
C LYS A 4 22.80 -11.09 1.08
N LYS A 5 23.54 -11.69 0.14
CA LYS A 5 23.42 -11.53 -1.31
C LYS A 5 21.95 -11.70 -1.66
N GLN A 6 21.26 -10.59 -1.94
CA GLN A 6 19.84 -10.63 -2.28
C GLN A 6 19.65 -11.59 -3.46
N ASN A 7 18.80 -12.60 -3.27
CA ASN A 7 18.51 -13.60 -4.30
C ASN A 7 18.11 -12.90 -5.61
N ALA A 8 18.58 -13.41 -6.75
CA ALA A 8 18.26 -12.86 -8.07
C ALA A 8 16.73 -12.75 -8.29
N ALA A 9 15.97 -13.69 -7.73
CA ALA A 9 14.51 -13.67 -7.73
C ALA A 9 13.91 -12.48 -6.96
N THR A 10 14.53 -12.03 -5.87
CA THR A 10 14.10 -10.84 -5.13
C THR A 10 14.30 -9.58 -5.97
N ARG A 11 15.47 -9.45 -6.61
CA ARG A 11 15.78 -8.31 -7.49
C ARG A 11 14.84 -8.19 -8.69
N ALA A 12 14.50 -9.32 -9.32
CA ALA A 12 13.57 -9.34 -10.44
C ALA A 12 12.15 -8.89 -10.03
N LYS A 13 11.65 -9.37 -8.88
CA LYS A 13 10.34 -8.97 -8.34
C LYS A 13 10.30 -7.49 -7.96
N GLU A 14 11.37 -6.99 -7.36
CA GLU A 14 11.48 -5.57 -6.99
C GLU A 14 11.45 -4.66 -8.23
N LYS A 15 12.14 -5.06 -9.31
CA LYS A 15 12.14 -4.32 -10.58
C LYS A 15 10.76 -4.29 -11.25
N TYR A 16 10.03 -5.41 -11.26
CA TYR A 16 8.66 -5.44 -11.78
C TYR A 16 7.72 -4.58 -10.93
N ASN A 17 7.82 -4.73 -9.60
CA ASN A 17 6.97 -3.96 -8.69
C ASN A 17 7.21 -2.45 -8.82
N ALA A 18 8.47 -2.01 -8.93
CA ALA A 18 8.81 -0.60 -9.11
C ALA A 18 8.40 -0.03 -10.48
N ALA A 19 8.25 -0.88 -11.50
CA ALA A 19 7.82 -0.46 -12.83
C ALA A 19 6.30 -0.27 -12.95
N HIS A 20 5.52 -1.01 -12.16
CA HIS A 20 4.06 -1.05 -12.28
C HIS A 20 3.30 -0.53 -11.06
N TYR A 21 3.95 -0.37 -9.91
CA TYR A 21 3.30 0.02 -8.66
C TYR A 21 4.14 1.02 -7.87
N ASP A 22 3.51 2.12 -7.48
CA ASP A 22 4.03 2.99 -6.43
C ASP A 22 3.83 2.37 -5.04
N GLN A 23 4.94 2.14 -4.32
CA GLN A 23 4.90 1.58 -2.97
C GLN A 23 4.99 2.66 -1.91
N VAL A 24 3.92 2.81 -1.11
CA VAL A 24 3.90 3.74 0.03
C VAL A 24 4.20 3.00 1.32
N LYS A 25 5.31 3.37 1.99
CA LYS A 25 5.63 2.82 3.31
C LYS A 25 4.81 3.50 4.40
N PHE A 26 3.90 2.74 5.02
CA PHE A 26 3.05 3.23 6.09
C PHE A 26 3.57 2.80 7.47
N THR A 27 3.77 3.76 8.37
CA THR A 27 4.24 3.52 9.75
C THR A 27 3.23 4.06 10.75
N VAL A 28 2.87 3.24 11.73
CA VAL A 28 1.93 3.58 12.80
C VAL A 28 2.57 3.27 14.15
N ARG A 29 2.06 3.92 15.21
CA ARG A 29 2.45 3.58 16.59
C ARG A 29 2.13 2.11 16.88
N LYS A 30 2.85 1.53 17.84
CA LYS A 30 2.60 0.15 18.29
C LYS A 30 1.13 -0.03 18.67
N GLY A 31 0.51 -1.11 18.20
CA GLY A 31 -0.94 -1.38 18.33
C GLY A 31 -1.82 -0.75 17.26
N GLY A 32 -1.35 0.27 16.53
CA GLY A 32 -2.14 0.93 15.48
C GLY A 32 -2.49 0.00 14.32
N ARG A 33 -1.61 -0.97 14.00
CA ARG A 33 -1.88 -1.96 12.96
C ARG A 33 -3.11 -2.82 13.29
N GLU A 34 -3.24 -3.26 14.54
CA GLU A 34 -4.33 -4.13 14.99
C GLU A 34 -5.68 -3.41 14.93
N VAL A 35 -5.68 -2.12 15.24
CA VAL A 35 -6.88 -1.27 15.13
C VAL A 35 -7.34 -1.16 13.67
N ILE A 36 -6.39 -0.98 12.74
CA ILE A 36 -6.72 -0.89 11.31
C ILE A 36 -7.16 -2.25 10.76
N ASP A 37 -6.49 -3.35 11.14
CA ASP A 37 -6.93 -4.71 10.77
C ASP A 37 -8.37 -4.96 11.26
N SER A 38 -8.66 -4.68 12.54
CA SER A 38 -10.01 -4.83 13.09
C SER A 38 -11.06 -3.99 12.36
N ALA A 39 -10.69 -2.77 11.93
CA ALA A 39 -11.58 -1.90 11.18
C ALA A 39 -11.83 -2.43 9.76
N ALA A 40 -10.78 -2.95 9.11
CA ALA A 40 -10.87 -3.56 7.79
C ALA A 40 -11.73 -4.84 7.81
N GLU A 41 -11.55 -5.68 8.83
CA GLU A 41 -12.33 -6.90 9.06
C GLU A 41 -13.83 -6.60 9.25
N LYS A 42 -14.17 -5.55 9.99
CA LYS A 42 -15.58 -5.11 10.15
C LYS A 42 -16.25 -4.73 8.84
N VAL A 43 -15.48 -4.23 7.88
CA VAL A 43 -15.96 -3.83 6.55
C VAL A 43 -15.79 -4.97 5.53
N GLY A 44 -15.15 -6.08 5.91
CA GLY A 44 -14.91 -7.23 5.04
C GLY A 44 -13.90 -6.99 3.93
N ILE A 45 -12.96 -6.05 4.12
CA ILE A 45 -11.93 -5.70 3.12
C ILE A 45 -10.52 -5.89 3.69
N SER A 46 -9.52 -5.95 2.80
CA SER A 46 -8.13 -6.03 3.24
C SER A 46 -7.67 -4.75 3.93
N ARG A 47 -6.69 -4.84 4.84
CA ARG A 47 -6.07 -3.68 5.48
C ARG A 47 -5.61 -2.63 4.44
N ASN A 48 -5.00 -3.07 3.33
CA ASN A 48 -4.52 -2.15 2.31
C ASN A 48 -5.67 -1.42 1.61
N ALA A 49 -6.73 -2.15 1.23
CA ALA A 49 -7.92 -1.55 0.63
C ALA A 49 -8.60 -0.56 1.60
N TYR A 50 -8.62 -0.88 2.90
CA TYR A 50 -9.15 0.02 3.93
C TYR A 50 -8.35 1.31 4.04
N ILE A 51 -7.01 1.22 4.06
CA ILE A 51 -6.13 2.39 4.09
C ILE A 51 -6.30 3.23 2.82
N LEU A 52 -6.28 2.60 1.65
CA LEU A 52 -6.45 3.30 0.37
C LEU A 52 -7.79 4.03 0.31
N LYS A 53 -8.88 3.36 0.70
CA LYS A 53 -10.21 3.98 0.75
C LYS A 53 -10.24 5.19 1.69
N ALA A 54 -9.66 5.07 2.89
CA ALA A 54 -9.58 6.19 3.83
C ALA A 54 -8.79 7.38 3.26
N VAL A 55 -7.72 7.13 2.50
CA VAL A 55 -6.95 8.16 1.80
C VAL A 55 -7.77 8.81 0.68
N ILE A 56 -8.45 8.03 -0.16
CA ILE A 56 -9.31 8.54 -1.23
C ILE A 56 -10.46 9.38 -0.66
N GLU A 57 -11.10 8.93 0.41
CA GLU A 57 -12.16 9.69 1.08
C GLU A 57 -11.64 11.01 1.68
N GLN A 58 -10.41 11.01 2.21
CA GLN A 58 -9.75 12.22 2.67
C GLN A 58 -9.45 13.18 1.50
N MET A 59 -8.84 12.69 0.43
CA MET A 59 -8.55 13.46 -0.78
C MET A 59 -9.82 14.10 -1.34
N LYS A 60 -10.92 13.34 -1.44
CA LYS A 60 -12.22 13.86 -1.89
C LYS A 60 -12.74 14.99 -1.00
N ARG A 61 -12.58 14.90 0.32
CA ARG A 61 -12.95 15.98 1.26
C ARG A 61 -12.08 17.22 1.09
N ASP A 62 -10.81 17.02 0.75
CA ASP A 62 -9.85 18.09 0.51
C ASP A 62 -9.96 18.67 -0.92
N GLY A 63 -10.90 18.17 -1.75
CA GLY A 63 -11.09 18.60 -3.13
C GLY A 63 -10.04 18.06 -4.11
N ILE A 64 -9.34 17.00 -3.74
CA ILE A 64 -8.33 16.32 -4.55
C ILE A 64 -8.99 15.11 -5.23
N GLU A 65 -8.99 15.08 -6.56
CA GLU A 65 -9.40 13.90 -7.33
C GLU A 65 -8.26 12.89 -7.41
N TYR A 66 -8.58 11.63 -7.13
CA TYR A 66 -7.70 10.49 -7.38
C TYR A 66 -8.31 9.68 -8.52
N THR A 67 -7.68 9.70 -9.68
CA THR A 67 -8.02 8.86 -10.82
C THR A 67 -7.06 7.67 -10.84
N GLU A 68 -7.59 6.45 -10.72
CA GLU A 68 -6.84 5.19 -10.93
C GLU A 68 -6.73 4.90 -12.44
N GLU A 69 -6.50 5.91 -13.26
CA GLU A 69 -6.18 5.70 -14.67
C GLU A 69 -4.82 5.00 -14.73
N SER A 70 -4.88 3.69 -15.00
CA SER A 70 -3.70 2.90 -15.34
C SER A 70 -3.17 3.44 -16.67
N PRO A 71 -1.94 3.98 -16.76
CA PRO A 71 -1.40 4.55 -17.99
C PRO A 71 -1.02 3.51 -19.06
N ASP A 72 -1.50 2.28 -18.95
CA ASP A 72 -1.18 1.14 -19.82
C ASP A 72 -2.48 0.46 -20.29
N GLU A 73 -3.20 1.10 -21.22
CA GLU A 73 -4.06 0.43 -22.20
C GLU A 73 -3.55 0.71 -23.62
#